data_AF-A0A367WP26-F1
#
_entry.id   AF-A0A367WP26-F1
#
_cell.length_a   1.000
_cell.length_b   1.000
_cell.length_c   1.000
_cell.angle_alpha   90.00
_cell.angle_beta   90.00
_cell.angle_gamma   90.00
#
_symmetry.space_group_name_H-M   'P 1'
#
loop_
_entity.id
_entity.type
_entity.pdbx_description
1 polymer ?
#
loop_
_entity_poly.entity_id
_entity_poly.type
_entity_poly.pdbx_seq_one_letter_code
_entity_poly.pdbx_strand_id
1 'polypeptide(L)'
;MTDKVDTTYLAFSWAAIACAETFLHSLSRNSPKARSHAELLIEFVKVGKLGAAPSHYINTVVRQYPDLAIHQTRANRELQKLQTNPPRKAAE
;
A
#
# COMPACT_ATOMS: atom_id res chain seq x y z
N MET A 1 8.99 15.46 -28.16
CA MET A 1 8.85 15.92 -26.77
C MET A 1 8.99 14.69 -25.89
N THR A 2 10.14 14.49 -25.27
CA THR A 2 10.28 13.53 -24.18
C THR A 2 9.58 14.16 -22.98
N ASP A 3 8.40 13.66 -22.62
CA ASP A 3 7.73 14.08 -21.40
C ASP A 3 8.73 13.98 -20.24
N LYS A 4 8.90 15.09 -19.51
CA LYS A 4 9.67 15.07 -18.28
C LYS A 4 9.00 14.06 -17.37
N VAL A 5 9.69 12.95 -17.12
CA VAL A 5 9.26 11.94 -16.17
C VAL A 5 9.02 12.63 -14.83
N ASP A 6 7.78 12.61 -14.35
CA ASP A 6 7.45 13.14 -13.03
C ASP A 6 8.14 12.28 -11.98
N THR A 7 9.29 12.77 -11.52
CA THR A 7 10.16 12.06 -10.57
C THR A 7 9.44 11.89 -9.22
N THR A 8 8.53 12.79 -8.88
CA THR A 8 7.71 12.71 -7.67
C THR A 8 6.74 11.55 -7.79
N TYR A 9 6.02 11.47 -8.90
CA TYR A 9 5.11 10.34 -9.18
C TYR A 9 5.83 9.00 -9.13
N LEU A 10 7.04 8.91 -9.74
CA LEU A 10 7.86 7.70 -9.66
C LEU A 10 8.26 7.36 -8.22
N ALA A 11 8.74 8.34 -7.44
CA ALA A 11 9.15 8.11 -6.06
C ALA A 11 7.99 7.58 -5.20
N PHE A 12 6.79 8.16 -5.32
CA PHE A 12 5.61 7.68 -4.60
C PHE A 12 5.14 6.32 -5.10
N SER A 13 5.27 6.03 -6.40
CA SER A 13 4.95 4.70 -6.95
C SER A 13 5.86 3.62 -6.36
N TRP A 14 7.17 3.87 -6.29
CA TRP A 14 8.11 2.96 -5.65
C TRP A 14 7.85 2.81 -4.15
N ALA A 15 7.55 3.91 -3.45
CA ALA A 15 7.19 3.86 -2.04
C ALA A 15 5.92 3.02 -1.78
N ALA A 16 4.89 3.18 -2.62
CA ALA A 16 3.67 2.38 -2.52
C ALA A 16 3.93 0.89 -2.78
N ILE A 17 4.76 0.53 -3.76
CA ILE A 17 5.16 -0.87 -4.02
C ILE A 17 5.91 -1.45 -2.82
N ALA A 18 6.94 -0.76 -2.33
CA ALA A 18 7.73 -1.21 -1.19
C ALA A 18 6.88 -1.36 0.09
N CYS A 19 5.91 -0.46 0.29
CA CYS A 19 5.00 -0.52 1.42
C CYS A 19 4.02 -1.70 1.30
N ALA A 20 3.49 -1.96 0.10
CA ALA A 20 2.63 -3.12 -0.18
C ALA A 20 3.36 -4.45 0.08
N GLU A 21 4.61 -4.57 -0.33
CA GLU A 21 5.46 -5.73 -0.07
C GLU A 21 5.72 -5.91 1.43
N THR A 22 6.15 -4.84 2.11
CA THR A 22 6.39 -4.84 3.55
C THR A 22 5.13 -5.21 4.33
N PHE A 23 3.97 -4.74 3.89
CA PHE A 23 2.68 -5.05 4.49
C PHE A 23 2.35 -6.55 4.34
N LEU A 24 2.50 -7.13 3.15
CA LEU A 24 2.26 -8.56 2.94
C LEU A 24 3.20 -9.44 3.77
N HIS A 25 4.49 -9.10 3.86
CA HIS A 25 5.42 -9.80 4.76
C HIS A 25 5.10 -9.59 6.24
N SER A 26 4.57 -8.43 6.61
CA SER A 26 4.12 -8.20 7.99
C SER A 26 2.92 -9.07 8.33
N LEU A 27 1.99 -9.27 7.39
CA LEU A 27 0.86 -10.18 7.55
C LEU A 27 1.32 -11.64 7.64
N SER A 28 2.28 -12.05 6.82
CA SER A 28 2.80 -13.43 6.84
C SER A 28 3.44 -13.79 8.19
N ARG A 29 4.05 -12.80 8.84
CA ARG A 29 4.67 -12.93 10.16
C ARG A 29 3.74 -12.57 11.33
N ASN A 30 2.46 -12.27 11.08
CA ASN A 30 1.51 -11.77 12.08
C ASN A 30 2.05 -10.59 12.91
N SER A 31 2.81 -9.70 12.27
CA SER A 31 3.43 -8.54 12.92
C SER A 31 2.37 -7.54 13.39
N PRO A 32 2.50 -6.98 14.61
CA PRO A 32 1.60 -5.92 15.07
C PRO A 32 1.71 -4.64 14.24
N LYS A 33 2.81 -4.46 13.47
CA LYS A 33 3.03 -3.30 12.60
C LYS A 33 2.33 -3.38 11.25
N ALA A 34 1.66 -4.51 10.93
CA ALA A 34 0.99 -4.69 9.65
C ALA A 34 -0.02 -3.57 9.36
N ARG A 35 -0.73 -3.10 10.40
CA ARG A 35 -1.68 -1.98 10.28
C ARG A 35 -0.99 -0.69 9.86
N SER A 36 0.12 -0.32 10.50
CA SER A 36 0.87 0.89 10.18
C SER A 36 1.39 0.88 8.74
N HIS A 37 1.83 -0.28 8.24
CA HIS A 37 2.23 -0.40 6.83
C HIS A 37 1.04 -0.25 5.87
N ALA A 38 -0.14 -0.76 6.23
CA ALA A 38 -1.36 -0.53 5.44
C ALA A 38 -1.77 0.95 5.42
N GLU A 39 -1.64 1.65 6.55
CA GLU A 39 -1.89 3.09 6.66
C GLU A 39 -0.92 3.90 5.78
N LEU A 40 0.39 3.60 5.86
CA LEU A 40 1.41 4.24 5.02
C LEU A 40 1.19 3.99 3.53
N LEU A 41 0.79 2.78 3.12
CA LEU A 41 0.44 2.49 1.73
C LEU A 41 -0.69 3.41 1.24
N ILE A 42 -1.75 3.58 2.04
CA ILE A 42 -2.86 4.47 1.72
C ILE A 42 -2.36 5.92 1.60
N GLU A 43 -1.49 6.36 2.50
CA GLU A 43 -0.91 7.70 2.47
C GLU A 43 -0.05 7.94 1.24
N PHE A 44 0.86 7.03 0.87
CA PHE A 44 1.70 7.19 -0.32
C PHE A 44 0.86 7.26 -1.60
N VAL A 45 -0.19 6.45 -1.70
CA VAL A 45 -1.12 6.48 -2.83
C VAL A 45 -1.86 7.82 -2.90
N LYS A 46 -2.33 8.31 -1.76
CA LYS A 46 -3.09 9.57 -1.67
C LYS A 46 -2.22 10.79 -1.92
N VAL A 47 -1.09 10.90 -1.22
CA VAL A 47 -0.16 12.04 -1.30
C VAL A 47 0.52 12.08 -2.66
N GLY A 48 0.94 10.92 -3.19
CA GLY A 48 1.52 10.78 -4.52
C GLY A 48 0.53 10.97 -5.66
N LYS A 49 -0.77 11.10 -5.37
CA LYS A 49 -1.85 11.21 -6.37
C LYS A 49 -1.76 10.13 -7.45
N LEU A 50 -1.47 8.89 -7.04
CA LEU A 50 -1.08 7.82 -7.96
C LEU A 50 -2.22 7.29 -8.84
N GLY A 51 -3.47 7.75 -8.62
CA GLY A 51 -4.64 7.41 -9.45
C GLY A 51 -5.14 5.98 -9.33
N ALA A 52 -4.38 5.07 -8.70
CA ALA A 52 -4.77 3.69 -8.45
C ALA A 52 -5.22 3.48 -6.99
N ALA A 53 -6.09 2.50 -6.76
CA ALA A 53 -6.43 2.09 -5.40
C ALA A 53 -5.25 1.36 -4.72
N PRO A 54 -5.08 1.43 -3.38
CA PRO A 54 -4.05 0.68 -2.65
C PRO A 54 -4.00 -0.82 -2.96
N SER A 55 -5.16 -1.44 -3.22
CA SER A 55 -5.27 -2.86 -3.62
C SER A 55 -4.58 -3.17 -4.94
N HIS A 56 -4.41 -2.18 -5.83
CA HIS A 56 -3.63 -2.34 -7.06
C HIS A 56 -2.18 -2.73 -6.74
N TYR A 57 -1.55 -2.07 -5.77
CA TYR A 57 -0.17 -2.34 -5.38
C TYR A 57 -0.01 -3.70 -4.71
N ILE A 58 -1.00 -4.14 -3.93
CA ILE A 58 -1.05 -5.50 -3.40
C ILE A 58 -1.06 -6.52 -4.55
N ASN A 59 -1.90 -6.31 -5.56
CA ASN A 59 -1.98 -7.19 -6.71
C ASN A 59 -0.67 -7.22 -7.51
N THR A 60 -0.02 -6.06 -7.66
CA THR A 60 1.28 -5.94 -8.34
C THR A 60 2.35 -6.75 -7.60
N VAL A 61 2.45 -6.61 -6.29
CA VAL A 61 3.42 -7.36 -5.48
C VAL A 61 3.12 -8.86 -5.51
N VAL A 62 1.86 -9.27 -5.40
CA VAL A 62 1.48 -10.70 -5.46
C VAL A 62 1.82 -11.33 -6.82
N ARG A 63 1.73 -10.59 -7.92
CA ARG A 63 2.17 -11.07 -9.24
C ARG A 63 3.68 -11.30 -9.28
N GLN A 64 4.46 -10.49 -8.57
CA GLN A 64 5.91 -10.58 -8.50
C GLN A 64 6.38 -11.65 -7.48
N TYR A 65 5.63 -11.82 -6.39
CA TYR A 65 5.90 -12.73 -5.29
C TYR A 65 4.67 -13.62 -5.01
N PRO A 66 4.47 -14.70 -5.79
CA PRO A 66 3.28 -15.55 -5.69
C PRO A 66 3.10 -16.24 -4.33
N ASP A 67 4.18 -16.43 -3.58
CA ASP A 67 4.16 -16.97 -2.21
C ASP A 67 3.36 -16.09 -1.24
N LEU A 68 3.28 -14.78 -1.52
CA LEU A 68 2.50 -13.83 -0.72
C LEU A 68 1.02 -13.79 -1.09
N ALA A 69 0.59 -14.47 -2.17
CA ALA A 69 -0.79 -14.46 -2.65
C ALA A 69 -1.80 -14.89 -1.59
N ILE A 70 -1.43 -15.83 -0.72
CA ILE A 70 -2.29 -16.31 0.38
C ILE A 70 -2.70 -15.19 1.34
N HIS A 71 -1.93 -14.10 1.42
CA HIS A 71 -2.22 -12.97 2.30
C HIS A 71 -3.01 -11.85 1.61
N GLN A 72 -3.24 -11.92 0.30
CA GLN A 72 -3.89 -10.89 -0.51
C GLN A 72 -5.29 -10.53 -0.01
N THR A 73 -6.15 -11.53 0.22
CA THR A 73 -7.53 -11.30 0.69
C THR A 73 -7.56 -10.62 2.05
N ARG A 74 -6.67 -11.02 2.97
CA ARG A 74 -6.53 -10.40 4.29
C ARG A 74 -6.04 -8.96 4.16
N ALA A 75 -5.03 -8.71 3.32
CA ALA A 75 -4.51 -7.38 3.04
C ALA A 75 -5.60 -6.43 2.50
N ASN A 76 -6.35 -6.88 1.49
CA ASN A 76 -7.42 -6.09 0.89
C ASN A 76 -8.55 -5.77 1.87
N ARG A 77 -8.92 -6.71 2.74
CA ARG A 77 -9.91 -6.45 3.81
C ARG A 77 -9.43 -5.40 4.80
N GLU A 78 -8.16 -5.47 5.23
CA GLU A 78 -7.60 -4.46 6.14
C GLU A 78 -7.53 -3.08 5.49
N LEU A 79 -7.13 -2.98 4.22
CA LEU A 79 -7.14 -1.72 3.48
C LEU A 79 -8.57 -1.14 3.38
N GLN A 80 -9.56 -1.97 3.07
CA GLN A 80 -10.95 -1.55 3.01
C GLN A 80 -11.44 -1.03 4.38
N LYS A 81 -11.14 -1.73 5.48
CA LYS A 81 -11.49 -1.28 6.83
C LYS A 81 -10.91 0.10 7.15
N LEU A 82 -9.63 0.32 6.84
CA LEU A 82 -8.94 1.59 7.09
C LEU A 82 -9.49 2.73 6.23
N GLN A 83 -9.92 2.43 5.00
CA GLN A 83 -10.53 3.42 4.12
C GLN A 83 -11.96 3.78 4.54
N THR A 84 -12.70 2.83 5.10
CA THR A 84 -14.09 3.03 5.54
C THR A 84 -14.15 3.67 6.94
N ASN A 85 -13.23 3.27 7.82
CA ASN A 85 -13.06 3.80 9.16
C ASN A 85 -11.63 4.35 9.31
N PRO A 86 -11.33 5.50 8.67
CA PRO A 86 -10.04 6.12 8.85
C PRO A 86 -9.80 6.36 10.34
N PRO A 87 -8.57 6.14 10.85
CA PRO A 87 -8.27 6.51 12.23
C PRO A 87 -8.69 7.96 12.42
N ARG A 88 -9.50 8.22 13.45
CA ARG A 88 -9.84 9.58 13.87
C ARG A 88 -8.49 10.27 14.06
N LYS A 89 -8.15 11.21 13.18
CA LYS A 89 -6.93 12.00 13.32
C LYS A 89 -6.88 12.45 14.79
N ALA A 90 -5.82 12.11 15.51
CA ALA A 90 -5.53 12.82 16.74
C ALA A 90 -5.52 14.30 16.33
N ALA A 91 -6.41 15.09 16.91
CA ALA A 91 -6.33 16.53 16.80
C ALA A 91 -4.90 16.93 17.20
N GLU A 92 -4.35 17.85 16.41
CA GLU A 92 -2.97 18.35 16.41
C GLU A 92 -2.29 18.43 17.79
#